data_AF-A0A180H096-F1
#
_entry.id   AF-A0A180H096-F1
#
_cell.length_a   1.000
_cell.length_b   1.000
_cell.length_c   1.000
_cell.angle_alpha   90.00
_cell.angle_beta   90.00
_cell.angle_gamma   90.00
#
_symmetry.space_group_name_H-M   'P 1'
#
loop_
_entity.id
_entity.type
_entity.pdbx_description
1 polymer ?
#
loop_
_entity_poly.entity_id
_entity_poly.type
_entity_poly.pdbx_seq_one_letter_code
_entity_poly.pdbx_strand_id
1 'polypeptide(L)'
;MVDQRRSGGLWLPDPRVFSYVGQLHSDMFQTDAELIPGDIASDIENFLTHDVPIHEEHIGDFSELITDMVIPVTTPTEDRTAHLARLANRLAHFNKDDLQASRKAIRSYSDPLVNTLAGLYGILGPQNVLKTQLTKMVEGEAFARGLPDTFDARRFVTELIELQPQLAELAKYLRLPEDTRAQSPAPHEAVTAIKNFGEKQDAIFGSRRDFQSFVAGITELEFYKAFQTELESPNDQAGYELQLVQLPDDMQELRHIFQLPSKDKFYTHTSHVQRWASRSIAESLEIAYRASQLNKTRLSKLKDYSRNPRKFDRRVGRHR
;
A
#
# COMPACT_ATOMS: atom_id res chain seq x y z
N MET A 1 -45.68 19.07 -14.11
CA MET A 1 -45.32 19.20 -12.69
C MET A 1 -44.22 18.18 -12.45
N VAL A 2 -42.94 18.37 -12.81
CA VAL A 2 -41.93 19.36 -12.37
C VAL A 2 -42.06 19.72 -10.89
N ASP A 3 -41.23 19.07 -10.07
CA ASP A 3 -40.78 19.51 -8.75
C ASP A 3 -39.39 18.87 -8.55
N GLN A 4 -38.27 19.53 -8.88
CA GLN A 4 -37.55 20.53 -8.10
C GLN A 4 -37.29 20.16 -6.63
N ARG A 5 -36.39 19.20 -6.39
CA ARG A 5 -35.40 19.22 -5.28
C ARG A 5 -34.09 18.53 -5.69
N ARG A 6 -33.36 19.14 -6.62
CA ARG A 6 -31.91 18.92 -6.79
C ARG A 6 -31.19 20.14 -6.22
N SER A 7 -31.12 20.19 -4.90
CA SER A 7 -30.27 21.14 -4.17
C SER A 7 -28.93 20.46 -3.88
N GLY A 8 -27.91 20.85 -4.64
CA GLY A 8 -26.51 21.06 -4.21
C GLY A 8 -25.90 20.14 -3.15
N GLY A 9 -26.07 18.82 -3.26
CA GLY A 9 -25.28 17.87 -2.49
C GLY A 9 -23.99 17.58 -3.24
N LEU A 10 -22.87 18.09 -2.72
CA LEU A 10 -21.53 17.58 -3.02
C LEU A 10 -21.60 16.05 -2.95
N TRP A 11 -21.40 15.34 -4.06
CA TRP A 11 -21.13 13.92 -4.03
C TRP A 11 -19.77 13.77 -3.36
N LEU A 12 -19.77 13.55 -2.04
CA LEU A 12 -18.57 13.13 -1.33
C LEU A 12 -18.31 11.69 -1.79
N PRO A 13 -17.15 11.36 -2.39
CA PRO A 13 -16.77 9.97 -2.58
C PRO A 13 -16.78 9.28 -1.21
N ASP A 14 -17.26 8.03 -1.20
CA ASP A 14 -17.35 7.22 0.01
C ASP A 14 -15.92 7.12 0.59
N PRO A 15 -15.68 7.33 1.90
CA PRO A 15 -14.35 7.26 2.52
C PRO A 15 -13.65 5.89 2.43
N ARG A 16 -14.10 4.98 1.56
CA ARG A 16 -13.56 3.64 1.31
C ARG A 16 -12.21 3.64 0.61
N VAL A 17 -11.84 4.70 -0.09
CA VAL A 17 -10.54 4.79 -0.74
C VAL A 17 -9.64 5.59 0.17
N PHE A 18 -8.53 4.96 0.61
CA PHE A 18 -7.40 5.55 1.34
C PHE A 18 -7.53 7.06 1.45
N SER A 19 -7.67 7.58 2.68
CA SER A 19 -7.82 9.00 3.07
C SER A 19 -7.30 10.08 2.09
N TYR A 20 -6.25 9.78 1.32
CA TYR A 20 -5.79 10.44 0.11
C TYR A 20 -6.84 10.90 -0.93
N VAL A 21 -7.87 10.11 -1.27
CA VAL A 21 -8.90 10.55 -2.25
C VAL A 21 -9.81 11.62 -1.63
N GLY A 22 -10.22 11.42 -0.38
CA GLY A 22 -10.92 12.42 0.41
C GLY A 22 -10.10 13.69 0.61
N GLN A 23 -8.78 13.56 0.79
CA GLN A 23 -7.85 14.69 0.93
C GLN A 23 -7.63 15.42 -0.41
N LEU A 24 -7.51 14.72 -1.54
CA LEU A 24 -7.47 15.35 -2.86
C LEU A 24 -8.77 16.08 -3.21
N HIS A 25 -9.91 15.48 -2.89
CA HIS A 25 -11.21 16.11 -3.02
C HIS A 25 -11.30 17.35 -2.12
N SER A 26 -10.97 17.23 -0.83
CA SER A 26 -10.94 18.36 0.11
C SER A 26 -10.00 19.48 -0.34
N ASP A 27 -8.78 19.14 -0.76
CA ASP A 27 -7.80 20.09 -1.25
C ASP A 27 -8.27 20.78 -2.53
N MET A 28 -8.96 20.10 -3.44
CA MET A 28 -9.53 20.72 -4.64
C MET A 28 -10.61 21.76 -4.36
N PHE A 29 -11.45 21.52 -3.35
CA PHE A 29 -12.53 22.45 -2.98
C PHE A 29 -12.09 23.51 -1.97
N GLN A 30 -10.93 23.34 -1.31
CA GLN A 30 -10.36 24.32 -0.38
C GLN A 30 -9.25 25.19 -0.98
N THR A 31 -8.55 24.73 -2.03
CA THR A 31 -7.63 25.61 -2.78
C THR A 31 -8.46 26.43 -3.76
N ASP A 32 -8.28 27.75 -3.81
CA ASP A 32 -8.97 28.64 -4.76
C ASP A 32 -9.00 28.01 -6.15
N ALA A 33 -10.17 27.49 -6.55
CA ALA A 33 -10.38 26.75 -7.81
C ALA A 33 -9.95 27.59 -9.04
N GLU A 34 -9.81 28.91 -8.85
CA GLU A 34 -9.34 29.90 -9.81
C GLU A 34 -7.85 29.76 -10.19
N LEU A 35 -7.03 28.99 -9.47
CA LEU A 35 -5.59 28.84 -9.71
C LEU A 35 -5.17 27.51 -10.36
N ILE A 36 -6.10 26.60 -10.63
CA ILE A 36 -5.80 25.30 -11.25
C ILE A 36 -5.84 25.44 -12.79
N PRO A 37 -4.76 25.08 -13.51
CA PRO A 37 -4.78 25.07 -14.97
C PRO A 37 -5.91 24.18 -15.51
N GLY A 38 -6.67 24.67 -16.51
CA GLY A 38 -7.89 24.01 -17.00
C GLY A 38 -7.69 22.60 -17.55
N ASP A 39 -6.48 22.25 -18.01
CA ASP A 39 -6.13 20.89 -18.42
C ASP A 39 -6.06 19.93 -17.22
N ILE A 40 -5.43 20.36 -16.11
CA ILE A 40 -5.41 19.59 -14.86
C ILE A 40 -6.81 19.49 -14.26
N ALA A 41 -7.57 20.58 -14.26
CA ALA A 41 -8.93 20.57 -13.71
C ALA A 41 -9.80 19.52 -14.43
N SER A 42 -9.72 19.44 -15.76
CA SER A 42 -10.44 18.43 -16.55
C SER A 42 -9.94 17.00 -16.28
N ASP A 43 -8.63 16.79 -16.15
CA ASP A 43 -8.07 15.47 -15.82
C ASP A 43 -8.54 14.98 -14.45
N ILE A 44 -8.60 15.88 -13.46
CA ILE A 44 -9.09 15.52 -12.14
C ILE A 44 -10.62 15.33 -12.13
N GLU A 45 -11.38 16.17 -12.84
CA GLU A 45 -12.82 16.00 -12.99
C GLU A 45 -13.15 14.65 -13.62
N ASN A 46 -12.47 14.27 -14.71
CA ASN A 46 -12.63 12.96 -15.34
C ASN A 46 -12.29 11.82 -14.37
N PHE A 47 -11.19 11.96 -13.62
CA PHE A 47 -10.79 10.98 -12.63
C PHE A 47 -11.86 10.78 -11.54
N LEU A 48 -12.39 11.87 -10.99
CA LEU A 48 -13.42 11.82 -9.94
C LEU A 48 -14.79 11.34 -10.43
N THR A 49 -15.16 11.68 -11.67
CA THR A 49 -16.50 11.40 -12.20
C THR A 49 -16.62 10.10 -12.98
N HIS A 50 -15.50 9.54 -13.45
CA HIS A 50 -15.51 8.31 -14.26
C HIS A 50 -14.65 7.21 -13.64
N ASP A 51 -13.39 7.48 -13.31
CA ASP A 51 -12.47 6.43 -12.84
C ASP A 51 -12.81 5.98 -11.41
N VAL A 52 -12.97 6.93 -10.47
CA VAL A 52 -13.28 6.62 -9.07
C VAL A 52 -14.55 5.78 -8.91
N PRO A 53 -15.70 6.13 -9.53
CA PRO A 53 -16.92 5.35 -9.38
C PRO A 53 -16.81 3.89 -9.85
N ILE A 54 -16.08 3.63 -10.94
CA ILE A 54 -15.89 2.27 -11.47
C ILE A 54 -15.13 1.41 -10.45
N HIS A 55 -14.07 1.97 -9.87
CA HIS A 55 -13.29 1.24 -8.88
C HIS A 55 -14.04 1.11 -7.54
N GLU A 56 -14.80 2.13 -7.12
CA GLU A 56 -15.62 2.07 -5.90
C GLU A 56 -16.73 1.00 -5.97
N GLU A 57 -17.34 0.80 -7.14
CA GLU A 57 -18.32 -0.28 -7.36
C GLU A 57 -17.67 -1.66 -7.12
N HIS A 58 -16.53 -1.94 -7.77
CA HIS A 58 -15.81 -3.19 -7.57
C HIS A 58 -15.32 -3.39 -6.12
N ILE A 59 -14.85 -2.32 -5.47
CA ILE A 59 -14.44 -2.34 -4.06
C ILE A 59 -15.65 -2.68 -3.19
N GLY A 60 -16.81 -2.06 -3.44
CA GLY A 60 -18.06 -2.30 -2.73
C GLY A 60 -18.51 -3.76 -2.78
N ASP A 61 -18.50 -4.38 -3.97
CA ASP A 61 -18.89 -5.78 -4.14
C ASP A 61 -18.01 -6.73 -3.30
N PHE A 62 -16.68 -6.52 -3.29
CA PHE A 62 -15.78 -7.34 -2.48
C PHE A 62 -15.89 -7.05 -0.99
N SER A 63 -16.11 -5.79 -0.63
CA SER A 63 -16.32 -5.34 0.74
C SER A 63 -17.52 -6.02 1.40
N GLU A 64 -18.63 -6.13 0.67
CA GLU A 64 -19.83 -6.82 1.14
C GLU A 64 -19.56 -8.32 1.38
N LEU A 65 -18.91 -8.98 0.42
CA LEU A 65 -18.53 -10.40 0.54
C LEU A 65 -17.60 -10.68 1.74
N ILE A 66 -16.63 -9.80 1.97
CA ILE A 66 -15.73 -9.89 3.13
C ILE A 66 -16.53 -9.71 4.43
N THR A 67 -17.35 -8.68 4.49
CA THR A 67 -18.14 -8.32 5.67
C THR A 67 -19.09 -9.46 6.06
N ASP A 68 -19.82 -10.02 5.10
CA ASP A 68 -20.75 -11.14 5.32
C ASP A 68 -20.04 -12.42 5.78
N MET A 69 -18.75 -12.59 5.44
CA MET A 69 -17.97 -13.77 5.81
C MET A 69 -17.21 -13.61 7.14
N VAL A 70 -16.82 -12.38 7.49
CA VAL A 70 -16.02 -12.04 8.68
C VAL A 70 -16.89 -11.84 9.92
N ILE A 71 -18.14 -11.39 9.76
CA ILE A 71 -19.03 -11.11 10.89
C ILE A 71 -19.72 -12.40 11.35
N PRO A 72 -19.77 -12.69 12.65
CA PRO A 72 -20.53 -13.84 13.15
C PRO A 72 -22.01 -13.70 12.75
N VAL A 73 -22.51 -14.71 12.04
CA VAL A 73 -23.92 -14.87 11.61
C VAL A 73 -24.91 -14.83 12.80
N THR A 74 -24.41 -14.90 14.04
CA THR A 74 -25.18 -15.16 15.25
C THR A 74 -25.47 -13.94 16.13
N THR A 75 -24.95 -12.73 15.83
CA THR A 75 -25.19 -11.52 16.64
C THR A 75 -25.62 -10.34 15.78
N PRO A 76 -26.94 -10.15 15.57
CA PRO A 76 -27.49 -9.17 14.62
C PRO A 76 -27.49 -7.71 15.10
N THR A 77 -26.95 -7.42 16.30
CA THR A 77 -27.23 -6.17 17.01
C THR A 77 -26.09 -5.16 17.05
N GLU A 78 -24.89 -5.51 16.59
CA GLU A 78 -23.74 -4.62 16.59
C GLU A 78 -23.42 -4.14 15.18
N ASP A 79 -22.98 -2.88 15.07
CA ASP A 79 -22.57 -2.26 13.82
C ASP A 79 -21.48 -3.11 13.13
N ARG A 80 -21.76 -3.50 11.88
CA ARG A 80 -20.91 -4.36 11.05
C ARG A 80 -19.53 -3.75 10.86
N THR A 81 -19.48 -2.44 10.65
CA THR A 81 -18.23 -1.69 10.44
C THR A 81 -17.39 -1.64 11.70
N ALA A 82 -18.01 -1.51 12.88
CA ALA A 82 -17.31 -1.51 14.16
C ALA A 82 -16.64 -2.86 14.49
N HIS A 83 -17.21 -3.98 14.02
CA HIS A 83 -16.58 -5.29 14.12
C HIS A 83 -15.33 -5.42 13.26
N LEU A 84 -15.47 -5.09 11.99
CA LEU A 84 -14.37 -5.13 11.03
C LEU A 84 -13.22 -4.22 11.49
N ALA A 85 -13.55 -3.01 11.96
CA ALA A 85 -12.59 -2.06 12.52
C ALA A 85 -11.82 -2.63 13.72
N ARG A 86 -12.50 -3.21 14.71
CA ARG A 86 -11.85 -3.79 15.91
C ARG A 86 -10.89 -4.92 15.54
N LEU A 87 -11.33 -5.80 14.64
CA LEU A 87 -10.51 -6.90 14.13
C LEU A 87 -9.29 -6.39 13.38
N ALA A 88 -9.48 -5.48 12.42
CA ALA A 88 -8.40 -4.93 11.62
C ALA A 88 -7.35 -4.23 12.47
N ASN A 89 -7.78 -3.46 13.48
CA ASN A 89 -6.84 -2.83 14.42
C ASN A 89 -6.01 -3.84 15.21
N ARG A 90 -6.60 -4.98 15.62
CA ARG A 90 -5.84 -6.07 16.26
C ARG A 90 -4.84 -6.72 15.31
N LEU A 91 -5.28 -7.00 14.08
CA LEU A 91 -4.43 -7.56 13.03
C LEU A 91 -3.27 -6.62 12.68
N ALA A 92 -3.53 -5.32 12.56
CA ALA A 92 -2.52 -4.30 12.31
C ALA A 92 -1.45 -4.29 13.41
N HIS A 93 -1.88 -4.33 14.68
CA HIS A 93 -0.95 -4.40 15.81
C HIS A 93 -0.08 -5.65 15.76
N PHE A 94 -0.69 -6.82 15.56
CA PHE A 94 0.04 -8.08 15.45
C PHE A 94 1.03 -8.06 14.28
N ASN A 95 0.57 -7.68 13.09
CA ASN A 95 1.37 -7.67 11.87
C ASN A 95 2.55 -6.69 12.00
N LYS A 96 2.33 -5.54 12.64
CA LYS A 96 3.39 -4.56 12.93
C LYS A 96 4.44 -5.14 13.87
N ASP A 97 4.02 -5.71 14.99
CA ASP A 97 4.93 -6.28 15.98
C ASP A 97 5.72 -7.46 15.41
N ASP A 98 5.05 -8.33 14.64
CA ASP A 98 5.67 -9.48 13.97
C ASP A 98 6.72 -9.04 12.93
N LEU A 99 6.38 -8.05 12.09
CA LEU A 99 7.31 -7.50 11.11
C LEU A 99 8.51 -6.82 11.78
N GLN A 100 8.28 -6.05 12.85
CA GLN A 100 9.36 -5.41 13.61
C GLN A 100 10.28 -6.43 14.28
N ALA A 101 9.73 -7.46 14.91
CA ALA A 101 10.49 -8.55 15.51
C ALA A 101 11.33 -9.28 14.45
N SER A 102 10.74 -9.58 13.29
CA SER A 102 11.42 -10.22 12.17
C SER A 102 12.55 -9.37 11.60
N ARG A 103 12.32 -8.07 11.37
CA ARG A 103 13.35 -7.13 10.93
C ARG A 103 14.48 -7.02 11.96
N LYS A 104 14.16 -6.96 13.25
CA LYS A 104 15.15 -6.93 14.34
C LYS A 104 15.99 -8.21 14.37
N ALA A 105 15.37 -9.36 14.19
CA ALA A 105 16.07 -10.63 14.11
C ALA A 105 17.06 -10.65 12.94
N ILE A 106 16.64 -10.29 11.72
CA ILE A 106 17.53 -10.21 10.55
C ILE A 106 18.69 -9.21 10.77
N ARG A 107 18.42 -8.04 11.37
CA ARG A 107 19.46 -7.04 11.71
C ARG A 107 20.53 -7.57 12.67
N SER A 108 20.20 -8.55 13.50
CA SER A 108 21.14 -9.18 14.43
C SER A 108 22.05 -10.22 13.78
N TYR A 109 21.81 -10.56 12.51
CA TYR A 109 22.64 -11.51 11.78
C TYR A 109 24.06 -10.97 11.60
N SER A 110 25.05 -11.86 11.72
CA SER A 110 26.47 -11.48 11.78
C SER A 110 27.00 -10.91 10.46
N ASP A 111 26.44 -11.32 9.34
CA ASP A 111 26.89 -10.87 8.02
C ASP A 111 26.33 -9.46 7.67
N PRO A 112 27.20 -8.45 7.45
CA PRO A 112 26.78 -7.09 7.11
C PRO A 112 25.99 -6.98 5.80
N LEU A 113 26.21 -7.89 4.84
CA LEU A 113 25.48 -7.90 3.57
C LEU A 113 24.03 -8.35 3.78
N VAL A 114 23.78 -9.23 4.75
CA VAL A 114 22.44 -9.73 5.07
C VAL A 114 21.72 -8.78 6.01
N ASN A 115 22.38 -8.34 7.09
CA ASN A 115 21.72 -7.57 8.13
C ASN A 115 21.26 -6.18 7.66
N THR A 116 21.95 -5.59 6.67
CA THR A 116 21.57 -4.30 6.08
C THR A 116 20.33 -4.39 5.20
N LEU A 117 19.98 -5.59 4.72
CA LEU A 117 18.79 -5.83 3.89
C LEU A 117 17.53 -6.08 4.71
N ALA A 118 17.61 -6.11 6.05
CA ALA A 118 16.46 -6.31 6.92
C ALA A 118 15.31 -5.33 6.65
N GLY A 119 15.61 -4.08 6.28
CA GLY A 119 14.61 -3.07 5.94
C GLY A 119 13.74 -3.41 4.72
N LEU A 120 14.23 -4.30 3.83
CA LEU A 120 13.50 -4.74 2.65
C LEU A 120 12.41 -5.77 2.96
N TYR A 121 12.46 -6.42 4.13
CA TYR A 121 11.41 -7.36 4.51
C TYR A 121 10.10 -6.60 4.77
N GLY A 122 9.03 -6.97 4.06
CA GLY A 122 7.73 -6.29 4.12
C GLY A 122 7.66 -4.97 3.34
N ILE A 123 8.69 -4.61 2.55
CA ILE A 123 8.69 -3.34 1.79
C ILE A 123 7.54 -3.27 0.76
N LEU A 124 7.11 -4.43 0.24
CA LEU A 124 6.01 -4.54 -0.73
C LEU A 124 4.62 -4.67 -0.07
N GLY A 125 4.55 -4.57 1.26
CA GLY A 125 3.33 -4.85 2.01
C GLY A 125 2.95 -6.35 2.03
N PRO A 126 1.83 -6.68 2.68
CA PRO A 126 1.34 -8.06 2.78
C PRO A 126 1.07 -8.64 1.39
N GLN A 127 1.43 -9.91 1.17
CA GLN A 127 1.33 -10.59 -0.13
C GLN A 127 1.88 -9.79 -1.34
N ASN A 128 2.81 -8.85 -1.13
CA ASN A 128 3.39 -7.99 -2.16
C ASN A 128 2.36 -7.11 -2.90
N VAL A 129 1.28 -6.67 -2.24
CA VAL A 129 0.23 -5.84 -2.85
C VAL A 129 0.76 -4.55 -3.50
N LEU A 130 1.87 -3.98 -3.01
CA LEU A 130 2.47 -2.77 -3.59
C LEU A 130 3.27 -3.00 -4.87
N LYS A 131 3.44 -4.24 -5.36
CA LYS A 131 4.35 -4.53 -6.49
C LYS A 131 4.11 -3.62 -7.70
N THR A 132 2.85 -3.40 -8.08
CA THR A 132 2.49 -2.65 -9.29
C THR A 132 2.79 -1.17 -9.09
N GLN A 133 2.35 -0.61 -7.96
CA GLN A 133 2.52 0.81 -7.65
C GLN A 133 3.99 1.13 -7.40
N LEU A 134 4.75 0.24 -6.74
CA LEU A 134 6.19 0.43 -6.57
C LEU A 134 6.93 0.42 -7.90
N THR A 135 6.59 -0.51 -8.81
CA THR A 135 7.15 -0.52 -10.17
C THR A 135 6.90 0.81 -10.86
N LYS A 136 5.64 1.28 -10.89
CA LYS A 136 5.25 2.57 -11.49
C LYS A 136 5.97 3.77 -10.84
N MET A 137 6.12 3.76 -9.50
CA MET A 137 6.82 4.81 -8.77
C MET A 137 8.30 4.89 -9.13
N VAL A 138 8.96 3.75 -9.26
CA VAL A 138 10.39 3.68 -9.60
C VAL A 138 10.62 4.02 -11.08
N GLU A 139 9.71 3.61 -11.98
CA GLU A 139 9.74 3.98 -13.40
C GLU A 139 9.44 5.47 -13.66
N GLY A 140 8.76 6.14 -12.74
CA GLY A 140 8.35 7.54 -12.90
C GLY A 140 9.54 8.48 -13.10
N GLU A 141 9.45 9.40 -14.06
CA GLU A 141 10.54 10.29 -14.48
C GLU A 141 11.23 11.05 -13.33
N ALA A 142 10.49 11.41 -12.29
CA ALA A 142 11.04 12.13 -11.13
C ALA A 142 11.98 11.24 -10.28
N PHE A 143 11.69 9.94 -10.20
CA PHE A 143 12.49 8.98 -9.43
C PHE A 143 13.59 8.34 -10.28
N ALA A 144 13.35 8.18 -11.59
CA ALA A 144 14.32 7.66 -12.54
C ALA A 144 15.52 8.60 -12.78
N ARG A 145 15.39 9.91 -12.50
CA ARG A 145 16.49 10.88 -12.61
C ARG A 145 17.60 10.55 -11.60
N GLY A 146 18.72 10.04 -12.11
CA GLY A 146 19.89 9.69 -11.31
C GLY A 146 20.04 8.21 -11.00
N LEU A 147 19.18 7.35 -11.57
CA LEU A 147 19.38 5.91 -11.54
C LEU A 147 20.47 5.49 -12.54
N PRO A 148 21.24 4.42 -12.26
CA PRO A 148 22.19 3.87 -13.22
C PRO A 148 21.50 3.46 -14.53
N ASP A 149 22.17 3.61 -15.67
CA ASP A 149 21.62 3.21 -16.99
C ASP A 149 21.31 1.70 -17.07
N THR A 150 21.97 0.89 -16.24
CA THR A 150 21.77 -0.55 -16.14
C THR A 150 20.61 -0.95 -15.23
N PHE A 151 20.00 0.02 -14.52
CA PHE A 151 18.92 -0.24 -13.59
C PHE A 151 17.60 -0.48 -14.33
N ASP A 152 16.92 -1.57 -13.97
CA ASP A 152 15.60 -1.92 -14.48
C ASP A 152 14.63 -2.06 -13.29
N ALA A 153 13.63 -1.17 -13.26
CA ALA A 153 12.64 -1.10 -12.20
C ALA A 153 11.80 -2.38 -12.05
N ARG A 154 11.39 -2.98 -13.17
CA ARG A 154 10.55 -4.20 -13.17
C ARG A 154 11.35 -5.39 -12.67
N ARG A 155 12.59 -5.47 -13.12
CA ARG A 155 13.53 -6.49 -12.66
C ARG A 155 13.82 -6.33 -11.17
N PHE A 156 14.09 -5.11 -10.71
CA PHE A 156 14.31 -4.81 -9.30
C PHE A 156 13.13 -5.25 -8.43
N VAL A 157 11.89 -4.89 -8.80
CA VAL A 157 10.69 -5.29 -8.04
C VAL A 157 10.47 -6.80 -8.08
N THR A 158 10.75 -7.46 -9.20
CA THR A 158 10.67 -8.93 -9.30
C THR A 158 11.65 -9.59 -8.33
N GLU A 159 12.89 -9.11 -8.29
CA GLU A 159 13.91 -9.61 -7.37
C GLU A 159 13.55 -9.30 -5.90
N LEU A 160 12.90 -8.17 -5.61
CA LEU A 160 12.35 -7.90 -4.29
C LEU A 160 11.24 -8.87 -3.88
N ILE A 161 10.38 -9.29 -4.81
CA ILE A 161 9.34 -10.30 -4.57
C ILE A 161 9.98 -11.65 -4.22
N GLU A 162 10.99 -12.06 -4.98
CA GLU A 162 11.74 -13.30 -4.76
C GLU A 162 12.54 -13.27 -3.45
N LEU A 163 12.98 -12.09 -3.02
CA LEU A 163 13.70 -11.88 -1.76
C LEU A 163 12.80 -12.02 -0.53
N GLN A 164 11.52 -11.63 -0.61
CA GLN A 164 10.60 -11.67 0.55
C GLN A 164 10.52 -13.05 1.26
N PRO A 165 10.33 -14.19 0.57
CA PRO A 165 10.29 -15.49 1.24
C PRO A 165 11.63 -15.86 1.89
N GLN A 166 12.76 -15.45 1.30
CA GLN A 166 14.09 -15.73 1.85
C GLN A 166 14.31 -14.96 3.17
N LEU A 167 13.90 -13.69 3.20
CA LEU A 167 13.93 -12.87 4.42
C LEU A 167 12.98 -13.43 5.48
N ALA A 168 11.80 -13.90 5.08
CA ALA A 168 10.84 -14.54 6.00
C ALA A 168 11.40 -15.83 6.62
N GLU A 169 12.03 -16.68 5.81
CA GLU A 169 12.65 -17.93 6.27
C GLU A 169 13.79 -17.66 7.26
N LEU A 170 14.68 -16.72 6.93
CA LEU A 170 15.75 -16.30 7.83
C LEU A 170 15.18 -15.74 9.13
N ALA A 171 14.17 -14.87 9.08
CA ALA A 171 13.53 -14.32 10.26
C ALA A 171 12.91 -15.42 11.14
N LYS A 172 12.20 -16.38 10.55
CA LYS A 172 11.61 -17.53 11.27
C LYS A 172 12.68 -18.32 11.99
N TYR A 173 13.77 -18.67 11.33
CA TYR A 173 14.90 -19.37 11.94
C TYR A 173 15.53 -18.58 13.10
N LEU A 174 15.78 -17.29 12.90
CA LEU A 174 16.39 -16.41 13.91
C LEU A 174 15.48 -16.08 15.10
N ARG A 175 14.18 -16.36 15.00
CA ARG A 175 13.21 -16.21 16.08
C ARG A 175 13.00 -17.48 16.90
N LEU A 176 13.54 -18.62 16.45
CA LEU A 176 13.52 -19.85 17.24
C LEU A 176 14.32 -19.68 18.53
N PRO A 177 13.90 -20.28 19.66
CA PRO A 177 14.72 -20.41 20.86
C PRO A 177 16.07 -21.05 20.53
N GLU A 178 17.12 -20.70 21.28
CA GLU A 178 18.50 -21.14 20.99
C GLU A 178 18.63 -22.67 20.93
N ASP A 179 18.01 -23.38 21.89
CA ASP A 179 17.99 -24.85 21.92
C ASP A 179 17.32 -25.45 20.68
N THR A 180 16.22 -24.84 20.22
CA THR A 180 15.50 -25.28 19.01
C THR A 180 16.30 -24.97 17.75
N ARG A 181 16.97 -23.82 17.73
CA ARG A 181 17.80 -23.37 16.60
C ARG A 181 19.04 -24.24 16.41
N ALA A 182 19.65 -24.69 17.51
CA ALA A 182 20.78 -25.62 17.49
C ALA A 182 20.42 -26.99 16.87
N GLN A 183 19.14 -27.37 16.95
CA GLN A 183 18.62 -28.63 16.41
C GLN A 183 17.98 -28.46 15.02
N SER A 184 17.74 -27.23 14.58
CA SER A 184 17.09 -26.93 13.30
C SER A 184 18.15 -26.66 12.23
N PRO A 185 17.97 -27.16 10.99
CA PRO A 185 18.89 -26.86 9.90
C PRO A 185 18.92 -25.35 9.65
N ALA A 186 20.11 -24.77 9.52
CA ALA A 186 20.25 -23.37 9.16
C ALA A 186 19.79 -23.14 7.71
N PRO A 187 19.10 -22.01 7.43
CA PRO A 187 18.54 -21.74 6.10
C PRO A 187 19.64 -21.20 5.16
N HIS A 188 20.62 -22.06 4.82
CA HIS A 188 21.78 -21.69 4.02
C HIS A 188 21.41 -21.17 2.63
N GLU A 189 20.39 -21.76 2.00
CA GLU A 189 19.90 -21.33 0.68
C GLU A 189 19.32 -19.91 0.76
N ALA A 190 18.48 -19.63 1.76
CA ALA A 190 17.92 -18.29 1.96
C ALA A 190 19.00 -17.25 2.24
N VAL A 191 19.96 -17.56 3.11
CA VAL A 191 21.10 -16.67 3.37
C VAL A 191 21.90 -16.40 2.09
N THR A 192 22.15 -17.42 1.28
CA THR A 192 22.87 -17.28 0.00
C THR A 192 22.08 -16.42 -0.99
N ALA A 193 20.77 -16.62 -1.11
CA ALA A 193 19.92 -15.81 -1.97
C ALA A 193 19.88 -14.33 -1.54
N ILE A 194 19.79 -14.06 -0.23
CA ILE A 194 19.83 -12.70 0.31
C ILE A 194 21.17 -12.03 0.00
N LYS A 195 22.29 -12.76 0.17
CA LYS A 195 23.63 -12.24 -0.17
C LYS A 195 23.76 -11.92 -1.64
N ASN A 196 23.39 -12.85 -2.52
CA ASN A 196 23.45 -12.68 -3.96
C ASN A 196 22.61 -11.49 -4.42
N PHE A 197 21.43 -11.28 -3.81
CA PHE A 197 20.62 -10.08 -4.05
C PHE A 197 21.41 -8.81 -3.70
N GLY A 198 21.96 -8.74 -2.48
CA GLY A 198 22.71 -7.57 -2.02
C GLY A 198 23.94 -7.26 -2.87
N GLU A 199 24.75 -8.26 -3.21
CA GLU A 199 25.94 -8.10 -4.06
C GLU A 199 25.57 -7.58 -5.45
N LYS A 200 24.46 -8.07 -6.00
CA LYS A 200 23.96 -7.62 -7.29
C LYS A 200 23.46 -6.18 -7.25
N GLN A 201 22.74 -5.77 -6.19
CA GLN A 201 22.32 -4.38 -6.05
C GLN A 201 23.53 -3.46 -5.83
N ASP A 202 24.50 -3.88 -5.00
CA ASP A 202 25.76 -3.15 -4.80
C ASP A 202 26.50 -2.96 -6.15
N ALA A 203 26.48 -3.96 -7.03
CA ALA A 203 27.09 -3.86 -8.37
C ALA A 203 26.32 -2.94 -9.33
N ILE A 204 24.98 -2.92 -9.29
CA ILE A 204 24.15 -2.04 -10.13
C ILE A 204 24.32 -0.57 -9.70
N PHE A 205 24.28 -0.30 -8.40
CA PHE A 205 24.37 1.04 -7.84
C PHE A 205 25.81 1.53 -7.64
N GLY A 206 26.82 0.67 -7.82
CA GLY A 206 28.24 0.96 -7.62
C GLY A 206 28.68 0.90 -6.16
N SER A 207 27.77 1.08 -5.20
CA SER A 207 28.04 0.86 -3.78
C SER A 207 26.78 0.51 -2.99
N ARG A 208 26.99 -0.14 -1.83
CA ARG A 208 25.92 -0.41 -0.86
C ARG A 208 25.26 0.86 -0.34
N ARG A 209 26.04 1.91 -0.13
CA ARG A 209 25.53 3.19 0.37
C ARG A 209 24.55 3.81 -0.63
N ASP A 210 24.85 3.72 -1.92
CA ASP A 210 24.01 4.27 -2.98
C ASP A 210 22.71 3.46 -3.11
N PHE A 211 22.81 2.12 -3.04
CA PHE A 211 21.62 1.27 -2.98
C PHE A 211 20.75 1.57 -1.74
N GLN A 212 21.34 1.72 -0.56
CA GLN A 212 20.60 2.09 0.65
C GLN A 212 19.95 3.47 0.55
N SER A 213 20.62 4.42 -0.10
CA SER A 213 20.07 5.76 -0.35
C SER A 213 18.88 5.71 -1.31
N PHE A 214 18.96 4.86 -2.33
CA PHE A 214 17.85 4.57 -3.24
C PHE A 214 16.64 3.97 -2.49
N VAL A 215 16.87 2.94 -1.66
CA VAL A 215 15.82 2.33 -0.85
C VAL A 215 15.21 3.34 0.12
N ALA A 216 16.04 4.18 0.76
CA ALA A 216 15.55 5.27 1.61
C ALA A 216 14.68 6.25 0.80
N GLY A 217 15.09 6.59 -0.41
CA GLY A 217 14.31 7.40 -1.34
C GLY A 217 12.91 6.82 -1.62
N ILE A 218 12.79 5.50 -1.81
CA ILE A 218 11.49 4.82 -1.95
C ILE A 218 10.63 5.05 -0.69
N THR A 219 11.22 4.84 0.49
CA THR A 219 10.48 4.95 1.76
C THR A 219 10.06 6.39 2.09
N GLU A 220 10.73 7.38 1.48
CA GLU A 220 10.41 8.79 1.66
C GLU A 220 9.25 9.28 0.77
N LEU A 221 8.81 8.48 -0.21
CA LEU A 221 7.70 8.83 -1.08
C LEU A 221 6.39 8.97 -0.29
N GLU A 222 5.65 10.06 -0.54
CA GLU A 222 4.37 10.35 0.14
C GLU A 222 3.38 9.18 0.06
N PHE A 223 3.22 8.59 -1.13
CA PHE A 223 2.35 7.43 -1.33
C PHE A 223 2.78 6.23 -0.48
N TYR A 224 4.09 5.97 -0.38
CA TYR A 224 4.62 4.89 0.44
C TYR A 224 4.35 5.13 1.92
N LYS A 225 4.59 6.36 2.41
CA LYS A 225 4.31 6.73 3.81
C LYS A 225 2.82 6.61 4.16
N ALA A 226 1.94 7.03 3.26
CA ALA A 226 0.50 6.88 3.44
C ALA A 226 0.12 5.40 3.55
N PHE A 227 0.62 4.56 2.63
CA PHE A 227 0.40 3.12 2.70
C PHE A 227 0.92 2.50 4.00
N GLN A 228 2.11 2.89 4.48
CA GLN A 228 2.63 2.40 5.77
C GLN A 228 1.76 2.87 6.94
N THR A 229 1.22 4.09 6.90
CA THR A 229 0.32 4.61 7.94
C THR A 229 -0.94 3.75 8.06
N GLU A 230 -1.53 3.36 6.92
CA GLU A 230 -2.73 2.52 6.87
C GLU A 230 -2.44 1.06 7.26
N LEU A 231 -1.23 0.57 6.99
CA LEU A 231 -0.78 -0.71 7.53
C LEU A 231 -0.67 -0.70 9.05
N GLU A 232 -0.22 0.40 9.64
CA GLU A 232 0.01 0.51 11.08
C GLU A 232 -1.24 0.88 11.88
N SER A 233 -2.12 1.70 11.31
CA SER A 233 -3.32 2.23 11.95
C SER A 233 -4.43 2.38 10.90
N PRO A 234 -5.15 1.30 10.58
CA PRO A 234 -6.20 1.34 9.57
C PRO A 234 -7.37 2.20 10.06
N ASN A 235 -7.83 3.14 9.23
CA ASN A 235 -8.86 4.11 9.63
C ASN A 235 -10.14 4.03 8.81
N ASP A 236 -10.13 3.31 7.69
CA ASP A 236 -11.24 3.16 6.77
C ASP A 236 -11.40 1.70 6.31
N GLN A 237 -12.43 1.44 5.49
CA GLN A 237 -12.75 0.11 4.96
C GLN A 237 -11.54 -0.52 4.25
N ALA A 238 -10.86 0.22 3.37
CA ALA A 238 -9.69 -0.30 2.65
C ALA A 238 -8.52 -0.59 3.61
N GLY A 239 -8.26 0.29 4.58
CA GLY A 239 -7.30 0.05 5.65
C GLY A 239 -7.65 -1.22 6.42
N TYR A 240 -8.93 -1.46 6.72
CA TYR A 240 -9.35 -2.68 7.41
C TYR A 240 -9.14 -3.95 6.58
N GLU A 241 -9.52 -3.91 5.31
CA GLU A 241 -9.35 -5.04 4.38
C GLU A 241 -7.88 -5.34 4.10
N LEU A 242 -7.01 -4.34 4.12
CA LEU A 242 -5.56 -4.51 3.96
C LEU A 242 -4.99 -5.44 5.02
N GLN A 243 -5.52 -5.38 6.25
CA GLN A 243 -5.09 -6.24 7.35
C GLN A 243 -5.54 -7.70 7.17
N LEU A 244 -6.56 -7.95 6.35
CA LEU A 244 -7.05 -9.29 6.04
C LEU A 244 -6.21 -9.97 4.94
N VAL A 245 -5.42 -9.22 4.17
CA VAL A 245 -4.57 -9.75 3.10
C VAL A 245 -3.54 -10.74 3.64
N GLN A 246 -2.87 -10.41 4.75
CA GLN A 246 -1.98 -11.35 5.43
C GLN A 246 -2.54 -11.62 6.82
N LEU A 247 -2.94 -12.87 7.02
CA LEU A 247 -3.32 -13.33 8.34
C LEU A 247 -2.08 -13.89 9.05
N PRO A 248 -1.89 -13.58 10.33
CA PRO A 248 -0.88 -14.19 11.20
C PRO A 248 -0.78 -15.71 11.03
N ASP A 249 0.44 -16.23 11.05
CA ASP A 249 0.68 -17.68 11.04
C ASP A 249 0.03 -18.35 12.28
N ASP A 250 -0.04 -17.63 13.42
CA ASP A 250 -0.79 -18.04 14.61
C ASP A 250 -2.27 -17.63 14.52
N MET A 251 -3.02 -18.43 13.76
CA MET A 251 -4.44 -18.23 13.49
C MET A 251 -5.37 -18.52 14.68
N GLN A 252 -4.85 -18.92 15.84
CA GLN A 252 -5.70 -19.40 16.96
C GLN A 252 -6.57 -18.28 17.53
N GLU A 253 -6.00 -17.10 17.79
CA GLU A 253 -6.76 -15.97 18.31
C GLU A 253 -7.81 -15.48 17.32
N LEU A 254 -7.48 -15.49 16.03
CA LEU A 254 -8.39 -15.10 14.95
C LEU A 254 -9.56 -16.06 14.83
N ARG A 255 -9.34 -17.37 14.93
CA ARG A 255 -10.45 -18.35 14.94
C ARG A 255 -11.48 -18.07 16.01
N HIS A 256 -11.03 -17.66 17.20
CA HIS A 256 -11.91 -17.27 18.28
C HIS A 256 -12.64 -15.95 17.97
N ILE A 257 -11.93 -14.96 17.41
CA ILE A 257 -12.50 -13.66 17.04
C ILE A 257 -13.58 -13.80 15.95
N PHE A 258 -13.33 -14.59 14.91
CA PHE A 258 -14.25 -14.76 13.79
C PHE A 258 -15.30 -15.87 14.00
N GLN A 259 -15.23 -16.62 15.12
CA GLN A 259 -16.07 -17.81 15.39
C GLN A 259 -16.12 -18.79 14.19
N LEU A 260 -15.02 -18.92 13.47
CA LEU A 260 -15.01 -19.61 12.18
C LEU A 260 -15.17 -21.13 12.38
N PRO A 261 -15.79 -21.83 11.41
CA PRO A 261 -16.02 -23.27 11.47
C PRO A 261 -14.70 -24.07 11.54
N SER A 262 -14.81 -25.39 11.74
CA SER A 262 -13.69 -26.33 11.88
C SER A 262 -12.55 -26.11 10.88
N LYS A 263 -11.32 -26.52 11.26
CA LYS A 263 -10.05 -26.35 10.52
C LYS A 263 -10.21 -26.39 8.99
N ASP A 264 -10.87 -27.42 8.46
CA ASP A 264 -10.96 -27.64 7.01
C ASP A 264 -11.87 -26.63 6.29
N LYS A 265 -12.95 -26.17 6.94
CA LYS A 265 -13.80 -25.09 6.40
C LYS A 265 -13.11 -23.74 6.54
N PHE A 266 -12.40 -23.52 7.64
CA PHE A 266 -11.64 -22.28 7.90
C PHE A 266 -10.68 -21.95 6.75
N TYR A 267 -9.84 -22.91 6.32
CA TYR A 267 -8.82 -22.65 5.29
C TYR A 267 -9.41 -22.25 3.93
N THR A 268 -10.54 -22.85 3.54
CA THR A 268 -11.24 -22.48 2.30
C THR A 268 -11.77 -21.05 2.39
N HIS A 269 -12.41 -20.68 3.49
CA HIS A 269 -12.98 -19.34 3.68
C HIS A 269 -11.90 -18.26 3.78
N THR A 270 -10.80 -18.51 4.50
CA THR A 270 -9.67 -17.57 4.56
C THR A 270 -9.05 -17.31 3.20
N SER A 271 -8.99 -18.31 2.32
CA SER A 271 -8.46 -18.14 0.97
C SER A 271 -9.35 -17.24 0.09
N HIS A 272 -10.66 -17.23 0.33
CA HIS A 272 -11.60 -16.35 -0.35
C HIS A 272 -11.52 -14.92 0.18
N VAL A 273 -11.55 -14.73 1.51
CA VAL A 273 -11.41 -13.41 2.15
C VAL A 273 -10.10 -12.74 1.73
N GLN A 274 -8.97 -13.46 1.81
CA GLN A 274 -7.67 -12.92 1.37
C GLN A 274 -7.68 -12.56 -0.11
N ARG A 275 -8.30 -13.37 -0.97
CA ARG A 275 -8.37 -13.08 -2.41
C ARG A 275 -9.21 -11.85 -2.71
N TRP A 276 -10.35 -11.68 -2.05
CA TRP A 276 -11.21 -10.50 -2.21
C TRP A 276 -10.54 -9.26 -1.65
N ALA A 277 -9.97 -9.34 -0.45
CA ALA A 277 -9.19 -8.26 0.15
C ALA A 277 -8.04 -7.84 -0.77
N SER A 278 -7.24 -8.79 -1.28
CA SER A 278 -6.15 -8.48 -2.23
C SER A 278 -6.64 -7.79 -3.50
N ARG A 279 -7.83 -8.13 -4.00
CA ARG A 279 -8.43 -7.46 -5.18
C ARG A 279 -8.90 -6.05 -4.84
N SER A 280 -9.69 -5.89 -3.78
CA SER A 280 -10.16 -4.59 -3.28
C SER A 280 -9.00 -3.62 -3.03
N ILE A 281 -7.92 -4.12 -2.41
CA ILE A 281 -6.69 -3.34 -2.18
C ILE A 281 -5.99 -2.98 -3.48
N ALA A 282 -5.91 -3.89 -4.45
CA ALA A 282 -5.29 -3.58 -5.74
C ALA A 282 -5.99 -2.41 -6.45
N GLU A 283 -7.34 -2.40 -6.43
CA GLU A 283 -8.14 -1.29 -6.98
C GLU A 283 -7.91 -0.01 -6.17
N SER A 284 -7.99 -0.08 -4.84
CA SER A 284 -7.78 1.07 -3.95
C SER A 284 -6.40 1.71 -4.13
N LEU A 285 -5.35 0.89 -4.31
CA LEU A 285 -3.99 1.35 -4.56
C LEU A 285 -3.84 2.00 -5.94
N GLU A 286 -4.60 1.57 -6.95
CA GLU A 286 -4.59 2.19 -8.27
C GLU A 286 -5.20 3.60 -8.21
N ILE A 287 -6.35 3.75 -7.55
CA ILE A 287 -6.98 5.05 -7.33
C ILE A 287 -6.02 5.97 -6.56
N ALA A 288 -5.50 5.51 -5.41
CA ALA A 288 -4.61 6.31 -4.57
C ALA A 288 -3.32 6.70 -5.30
N TYR A 289 -2.77 5.82 -6.14
CA TYR A 289 -1.60 6.12 -6.95
C TYR A 289 -1.91 7.22 -7.98
N ARG A 290 -3.01 7.08 -8.73
CA ARG A 290 -3.40 8.05 -9.76
C ARG A 290 -3.74 9.41 -9.17
N ALA A 291 -4.45 9.41 -8.05
CA ALA A 291 -4.68 10.56 -7.20
C ALA A 291 -3.34 11.25 -6.86
N SER A 292 -2.33 10.49 -6.42
CA SER A 292 -1.01 11.05 -6.07
C SER A 292 -0.29 11.69 -7.24
N GLN A 293 -0.37 11.09 -8.43
CA GLN A 293 0.21 11.68 -9.64
C GLN A 293 -0.49 12.99 -10.05
N LEU A 294 -1.82 13.04 -9.93
CA LEU A 294 -2.59 14.25 -10.20
C LEU A 294 -2.22 15.38 -9.23
N ASN A 295 -2.08 15.09 -7.93
CA ASN A 295 -1.69 16.09 -6.95
C ASN A 295 -0.26 16.61 -7.20
N LYS A 296 0.69 15.73 -7.52
CA LYS A 296 2.07 16.12 -7.88
C LYS A 296 2.08 17.03 -9.10
N THR A 297 1.30 16.68 -10.13
CA THR A 297 1.18 17.48 -11.36
C THR A 297 0.58 18.85 -11.05
N ARG A 298 -0.48 18.90 -10.23
CA ARG A 298 -1.10 20.14 -9.74
C ARG A 298 -0.09 21.03 -9.02
N LEU A 299 0.61 20.49 -8.01
CA LEU A 299 1.61 21.21 -7.22
C LEU A 299 2.79 21.70 -8.08
N SER A 300 3.22 20.91 -9.06
CA SER A 300 4.27 21.33 -9.99
C SER A 300 3.82 22.54 -10.82
N LYS A 301 2.61 22.50 -11.42
CA LYS A 301 2.12 23.63 -12.22
C LYS A 301 1.84 24.87 -11.37
N LEU A 302 1.40 24.72 -10.13
CA LEU A 302 1.25 25.84 -9.18
C LEU A 302 2.61 26.49 -8.83
N LYS A 303 3.67 25.68 -8.66
CA LYS A 303 5.04 26.20 -8.48
C LYS A 303 5.55 26.93 -9.73
N ASP A 304 5.21 26.46 -10.92
CA ASP A 304 5.56 27.15 -12.16
C ASP A 304 4.79 28.48 -12.32
N TYR A 305 3.52 28.52 -11.88
CA TYR A 305 2.69 29.73 -11.84
C TYR A 305 3.31 30.80 -10.94
N SER A 306 3.66 30.45 -9.69
CA SER A 306 4.26 31.40 -8.74
C SER A 306 5.61 31.94 -9.21
N ARG A 307 6.34 31.18 -10.05
CA ARG A 307 7.62 31.58 -10.63
C ARG A 307 7.50 32.42 -11.91
N ASN A 308 6.40 32.33 -12.66
CA ASN A 308 6.27 33.03 -13.95
C ASN A 308 4.82 33.42 -14.31
N PRO A 309 4.20 34.37 -13.59
CA PRO A 309 2.79 34.73 -13.78
C PRO A 309 2.46 35.29 -15.18
N ARG A 310 3.44 35.90 -15.86
CA ARG A 310 3.25 36.56 -17.17
C ARG A 310 3.03 35.61 -18.35
N LYS A 311 3.32 34.31 -18.22
CA LYS A 311 3.13 33.33 -19.31
C LYS A 311 1.67 32.88 -19.46
N PHE A 312 0.83 33.08 -18.45
CA PHE A 312 -0.52 32.48 -18.41
C PHE A 312 -1.67 33.44 -18.74
N ASP A 313 -1.49 34.76 -18.60
CA ASP A 313 -2.48 35.77 -19.01
C ASP A 313 -2.88 35.66 -20.50
N ARG A 314 -2.02 35.06 -21.33
CA ARG A 314 -2.30 34.84 -22.76
C ARG A 314 -3.18 33.62 -23.06
N ARG A 315 -3.40 32.70 -22.10
CA ARG A 315 -4.25 31.51 -22.30
C ARG A 315 -5.64 31.65 -21.67
N VAL A 316 -5.79 32.40 -20.58
CA VAL A 316 -7.09 32.60 -19.92
C VAL A 316 -7.99 33.57 -20.69
N GLY A 317 -7.41 34.44 -21.53
CA GLY A 317 -8.14 35.42 -22.34
C GLY A 317 -8.73 34.94 -23.67
N ARG A 318 -8.78 33.62 -23.96
CA ARG A 318 -9.31 33.11 -25.26
C ARG A 318 -10.65 32.39 -25.21
N HIS A 319 -11.31 32.34 -24.05
CA HIS A 319 -12.70 31.93 -23.95
C HIS A 319 -13.51 33.02 -23.22
N ARG A 320 -13.75 34.12 -23.94
CA ARG A 320 -14.94 34.96 -23.77
C ARG A 320 -15.60 35.09 -25.14
#